data_AF-A0A939IHA7-F1
#
_entry.id   AF-A0A939IHA7-F1
#
_cell.length_a   1.000
_cell.length_b   1.000
_cell.length_c   1.000
_cell.angle_alpha   90.00
_cell.angle_beta   90.00
_cell.angle_gamma   90.00
#
_symmetry.space_group_name_H-M   'P 1'
#
loop_
_entity.id
_entity.type
_entity.pdbx_description
1 polymer ?
#
loop_
_entity_poly.entity_id
_entity_poly.type
_entity_poly.pdbx_seq_one_letter_code
_entity_poly.pdbx_strand_id
1 'polypeptide(L)'
;MQTDSNSPDNLASANNEPNPRKYLIPRSQRQRFFVQFTLMTLIGWVVGGVASIALEKIVLQSLSPNVAIQPQAWSILVRSLSNVVFAVIFAADQALVIYRYLLSWQWLFATSVGWLIANGVSTAWINYISTIASSSSEDTLIFGFLSAIAYIISGIWLGICQWLVLRRYTADIWWWNFLPSISFFWITILVWLLFLMQNLIPETYRTPILYWSGQGLTAVILGAIPAIGLCTLKRNLHSKTGVSS
;
A
#
# COMPACT_ATOMS: atom_id res chain seq x y z
N MET A 1 52.34 -51.95 16.89
CA MET A 1 52.05 -51.79 15.45
C MET A 1 50.66 -51.16 15.34
N GLN A 2 50.57 -49.95 14.76
CA GLN A 2 49.34 -49.43 14.11
C GLN A 2 48.96 -50.40 12.96
N THR A 3 47.71 -50.54 12.49
CA THR A 3 46.86 -49.49 11.87
C THR A 3 45.38 -49.92 11.73
N ASP A 4 44.50 -48.93 11.88
CA ASP A 4 43.32 -48.53 11.07
C ASP A 4 42.00 -49.31 10.94
N SER A 5 40.94 -48.48 11.00
CA SER A 5 39.68 -48.50 10.24
C SER A 5 38.46 -49.23 10.80
N ASN A 6 37.49 -48.47 11.33
CA ASN A 6 36.23 -48.19 10.63
C ASN A 6 35.25 -47.42 11.52
N SER A 7 35.11 -46.12 11.26
CA SER A 7 33.86 -45.41 11.45
C SER A 7 33.40 -44.95 10.06
N PRO A 8 32.10 -45.07 9.76
CA PRO A 8 31.41 -43.84 9.40
C PRO A 8 30.05 -43.73 10.09
N ASP A 9 29.87 -42.61 10.78
CA ASP A 9 28.86 -41.60 10.48
C ASP A 9 27.52 -42.11 9.93
N ASN A 10 26.57 -42.36 10.83
CA ASN A 10 25.17 -42.53 10.45
C ASN A 10 24.20 -41.88 11.45
N LEU A 11 24.50 -40.64 11.85
CA LEU A 11 23.60 -39.79 12.66
C LEU A 11 23.46 -38.37 12.10
N ALA A 12 23.48 -38.21 10.78
CA ALA A 12 23.28 -36.93 10.12
C ALA A 12 22.23 -37.00 9.00
N SER A 13 20.97 -37.34 9.32
CA SER A 13 19.86 -37.13 8.36
C SER A 13 18.46 -37.10 9.00
N ALA A 14 18.29 -36.52 10.19
CA ALA A 14 16.97 -36.46 10.84
C ALA A 14 16.52 -35.07 11.33
N ASN A 15 17.21 -33.99 10.97
CA ASN A 15 16.89 -32.63 11.45
C ASN A 15 16.69 -31.58 10.34
N ASN A 16 16.31 -31.99 9.13
CA ASN A 16 15.89 -31.06 8.09
C ASN A 16 14.36 -30.86 8.05
N GLU A 17 13.71 -30.80 9.22
CA GLU A 17 12.38 -30.18 9.26
C GLU A 17 12.55 -28.67 8.97
N PRO A 18 11.85 -28.12 7.96
CA PRO A 18 11.98 -26.72 7.61
C PRO A 18 11.39 -25.87 8.73
N ASN A 19 12.28 -25.43 9.63
CA ASN A 19 11.99 -24.67 10.83
C ASN A 19 10.83 -23.67 10.62
N PRO A 20 9.58 -24.02 11.02
CA PRO A 20 8.37 -23.35 10.53
C PRO A 20 8.17 -21.93 11.08
N ARG A 21 9.08 -21.46 11.95
CA ARG A 21 8.97 -20.20 12.69
C ARG A 21 9.84 -19.05 12.16
N LYS A 22 10.59 -19.24 11.07
CA LYS A 22 11.55 -18.22 10.59
C LYS A 22 10.87 -16.99 9.96
N TYR A 23 9.75 -17.17 9.28
CA TYR A 23 9.06 -16.11 8.55
C TYR A 23 7.71 -15.76 9.19
N LEU A 24 7.27 -14.52 9.03
CA LEU A 24 5.94 -14.07 9.47
C LEU A 24 4.84 -14.91 8.79
N ILE A 25 4.99 -15.13 7.48
CA ILE A 25 4.11 -15.97 6.66
C ILE A 25 4.87 -17.25 6.28
N PRO A 26 4.37 -18.45 6.66
CA PRO A 26 5.00 -19.72 6.31
C PRO A 26 5.14 -19.90 4.81
N ARG A 27 6.25 -20.50 4.35
CA ARG A 27 6.54 -20.69 2.91
C ARG A 27 5.41 -21.40 2.16
N SER A 28 4.80 -22.41 2.78
CA SER A 28 3.66 -23.16 2.22
C SER A 28 2.40 -22.33 2.02
N GLN A 29 2.25 -21.20 2.72
CA GLN A 29 1.07 -20.33 2.65
C GLN A 29 1.29 -19.09 1.79
N ARG A 30 2.52 -18.81 1.34
CA ARG A 30 2.87 -17.55 0.65
C ARG A 30 2.08 -17.32 -0.64
N GLN A 31 1.92 -18.34 -1.48
CA GLN A 31 1.16 -18.19 -2.72
C GLN A 31 -0.30 -17.85 -2.44
N ARG A 32 -0.93 -18.59 -1.51
CA ARG A 32 -2.32 -18.32 -1.10
C ARG A 32 -2.45 -16.94 -0.48
N PHE A 33 -1.54 -16.55 0.40
CA PHE A 33 -1.53 -15.23 1.02
C PHE A 33 -1.38 -14.13 -0.04
N PHE A 34 -0.42 -14.27 -0.96
CA PHE A 34 -0.18 -13.31 -2.02
C PHE A 34 -1.44 -13.06 -2.86
N VAL A 35 -2.11 -14.13 -3.29
CA VAL A 35 -3.34 -14.03 -4.08
C VAL A 35 -4.46 -13.39 -3.25
N GLN A 36 -4.67 -13.85 -2.01
CA GLN A 36 -5.74 -13.32 -1.15
C GLN A 36 -5.52 -11.84 -0.80
N PHE A 37 -4.30 -11.47 -0.43
CA PHE A 37 -3.96 -10.09 -0.08
C PHE A 37 -4.10 -9.16 -1.28
N THR A 38 -3.61 -9.57 -2.45
CA THR A 38 -3.72 -8.76 -3.67
C THR A 38 -5.18 -8.60 -4.08
N LEU A 39 -5.97 -9.68 -4.04
CA LEU A 39 -7.39 -9.63 -4.39
C LEU A 39 -8.20 -8.78 -3.41
N MET A 40 -7.95 -8.91 -2.09
CA MET A 40 -8.62 -8.06 -1.10
C MET A 40 -8.19 -6.60 -1.22
N THR A 41 -6.93 -6.32 -1.56
CA THR A 41 -6.50 -4.95 -1.85
C THR A 41 -7.21 -4.37 -3.07
N LEU A 42 -7.41 -5.19 -4.11
CA LEU A 42 -8.17 -4.80 -5.29
C LEU A 42 -9.64 -4.53 -4.96
N ILE A 43 -10.27 -5.40 -4.18
CA ILE A 43 -11.66 -5.21 -3.72
C ILE A 43 -11.75 -3.92 -2.90
N GLY A 44 -10.89 -3.72 -1.91
CA GLY A 44 -10.93 -2.52 -1.08
C GLY A 44 -10.64 -1.24 -1.83
N TRP A 45 -9.78 -1.30 -2.85
CA TRP A 45 -9.56 -0.17 -3.76
C TRP A 45 -10.83 0.18 -4.54
N VAL A 46 -11.47 -0.81 -5.17
CA VAL A 46 -12.67 -0.61 -6.00
C VAL A 46 -13.87 -0.21 -5.15
N VAL A 47 -14.18 -0.99 -4.11
CA VAL A 47 -15.32 -0.75 -3.21
C VAL A 47 -15.12 0.56 -2.45
N GLY A 48 -13.92 0.80 -1.93
CA GLY A 48 -13.58 2.06 -1.28
C GLY A 48 -13.73 3.26 -2.21
N GLY A 49 -13.27 3.14 -3.47
CA GLY A 49 -13.38 4.18 -4.49
C GLY A 49 -14.83 4.47 -4.88
N VAL A 50 -15.64 3.43 -5.11
CA VAL A 50 -17.06 3.60 -5.43
C VAL A 50 -17.81 4.20 -4.24
N ALA A 51 -17.56 3.73 -3.02
CA ALA A 51 -18.20 4.24 -1.81
C ALA A 51 -17.85 5.71 -1.53
N SER A 52 -16.58 6.09 -1.69
CA SER A 52 -16.14 7.48 -1.48
C SER A 52 -16.71 8.44 -2.52
N ILE A 53 -16.77 8.03 -3.80
CA ILE A 53 -17.39 8.81 -4.87
C ILE A 53 -18.91 8.93 -4.65
N ALA A 54 -19.58 7.84 -4.28
CA ALA A 54 -21.01 7.84 -4.01
C ALA A 54 -21.34 8.76 -2.83
N LEU A 55 -20.56 8.69 -1.75
CA LEU A 55 -20.72 9.57 -0.60
C LEU A 55 -20.51 11.04 -0.98
N GLU A 56 -19.44 11.36 -1.71
CA GLU A 56 -19.17 12.73 -2.16
C GLU A 56 -20.35 13.27 -2.98
N LYS A 57 -20.86 12.49 -3.94
CA LYS A 57 -22.00 12.88 -4.78
C LYS A 57 -23.29 13.07 -3.99
N ILE A 58 -23.64 12.12 -3.12
CA ILE A 58 -24.89 12.17 -2.34
C ILE A 58 -24.87 13.38 -1.40
N VAL A 59 -23.77 13.61 -0.69
CA VAL A 59 -23.66 14.72 0.26
C VAL A 59 -23.66 16.06 -0.46
N LEU A 60 -22.93 16.19 -1.58
CA LEU A 60 -22.91 17.43 -2.37
C LEU A 60 -24.27 17.74 -3.02
N GLN A 61 -25.02 16.73 -3.46
CA GLN A 61 -26.35 16.90 -4.03
C GLN A 61 -27.43 17.20 -2.97
N SER A 62 -27.24 16.72 -1.74
CA SER A 62 -28.19 16.90 -0.64
C SER A 62 -28.01 18.21 0.13
N LEU A 63 -26.92 18.96 -0.14
CA LEU A 63 -26.67 20.25 0.49
C LEU A 63 -27.68 21.29 -0.04
N SER A 64 -28.54 21.77 0.87
CA SER A 64 -29.50 22.84 0.59
C SER A 64 -28.77 24.14 0.17
N PRO A 65 -29.34 24.93 -0.75
CA PRO A 65 -28.75 26.20 -1.21
C PRO A 65 -28.46 27.21 -0.07
N ASN A 66 -29.09 27.07 1.10
CA ASN A 66 -28.84 27.93 2.27
C ASN A 66 -27.50 27.65 2.99
N VAL A 67 -26.86 26.50 2.70
CA VAL A 67 -25.53 26.14 3.23
C VAL A 67 -24.40 26.64 2.32
N ALA A 68 -24.74 27.26 1.17
CA ALA A 68 -23.81 27.78 0.17
C ALA A 68 -23.07 29.07 0.57
N ILE A 69 -23.07 29.46 1.85
CA ILE A 69 -22.34 30.64 2.34
C ILE A 69 -20.81 30.40 2.28
N GLN A 70 -20.36 29.14 2.37
CA GLN A 70 -18.95 28.76 2.17
C GLN A 70 -18.85 27.44 1.36
N PRO A 71 -19.10 27.47 0.04
CA PRO A 71 -19.15 26.27 -0.79
C PRO A 71 -17.79 25.55 -0.84
N GLN A 72 -16.69 26.31 -0.73
CA GLN A 72 -15.34 25.79 -0.76
C GLN A 72 -14.95 25.03 0.52
N ALA A 73 -15.35 25.53 1.70
CA ALA A 73 -15.10 24.84 2.98
C ALA A 73 -15.86 23.51 3.06
N TRP A 74 -17.12 23.50 2.60
CA TRP A 74 -17.93 22.27 2.53
C TRP A 74 -17.38 21.26 1.54
N SER A 75 -16.94 21.69 0.35
CA SER A 75 -16.32 20.80 -0.62
C SER A 75 -15.05 20.15 -0.07
N ILE A 76 -14.21 20.90 0.64
CA ILE A 76 -13.01 20.36 1.30
C ILE A 76 -13.41 19.33 2.35
N LEU A 77 -14.38 19.64 3.22
CA LEU A 77 -14.82 18.74 4.27
C LEU A 77 -15.40 17.43 3.73
N VAL A 78 -16.25 17.50 2.69
CA VAL A 78 -16.84 16.32 2.06
C VAL A 78 -15.75 15.46 1.41
N ARG A 79 -14.80 16.07 0.69
CA ARG A 79 -13.65 15.34 0.12
C ARG A 79 -12.79 14.68 1.18
N SER A 80 -12.52 15.37 2.29
CA SER A 80 -11.81 14.79 3.43
C SER A 80 -12.56 13.58 3.98
N LEU A 81 -13.88 13.69 4.21
CA LEU A 81 -14.70 12.59 4.70
C LEU A 81 -14.71 11.39 3.74
N SER A 82 -14.88 11.64 2.43
CA SER A 82 -14.82 10.61 1.40
C SER A 82 -13.46 9.91 1.37
N ASN A 83 -12.36 10.65 1.55
CA ASN A 83 -11.03 10.06 1.64
C ASN A 83 -10.83 9.22 2.92
N VAL A 84 -11.43 9.63 4.05
CA VAL A 84 -11.45 8.78 5.27
C VAL A 84 -12.20 7.48 5.01
N VAL A 85 -13.38 7.53 4.40
CA VAL A 85 -14.16 6.33 4.08
C VAL A 85 -13.39 5.40 3.15
N PHE A 86 -12.76 5.96 2.11
CA PHE A 86 -11.88 5.20 1.22
C PHE A 86 -10.77 4.50 2.02
N ALA A 87 -10.02 5.26 2.84
CA ALA A 87 -8.87 4.76 3.58
C ALA A 87 -9.25 3.62 4.54
N VAL A 88 -10.40 3.76 5.22
CA VAL A 88 -10.90 2.75 6.16
C VAL A 88 -11.31 1.47 5.43
N ILE A 89 -12.06 1.56 4.33
CA ILE A 89 -12.47 0.37 3.55
C ILE A 89 -11.24 -0.33 2.98
N PHE A 90 -10.35 0.43 2.34
CA PHE A 90 -9.10 -0.07 1.79
C PHE A 90 -8.25 -0.81 2.84
N ALA A 91 -8.08 -0.22 4.02
CA ALA A 91 -7.31 -0.82 5.10
C ALA A 91 -8.01 -2.02 5.74
N ALA A 92 -9.36 -2.01 5.82
CA ALA A 92 -10.15 -3.09 6.38
C ALA A 92 -10.02 -4.36 5.54
N ASP A 93 -10.13 -4.26 4.22
CA ASP A 93 -10.00 -5.42 3.34
C ASP A 93 -8.60 -6.04 3.40
N GLN A 94 -7.54 -5.22 3.49
CA GLN A 94 -6.19 -5.73 3.75
C GLN A 94 -6.08 -6.41 5.12
N ALA A 95 -6.67 -5.83 6.16
CA ALA A 95 -6.66 -6.37 7.52
C ALA A 95 -7.38 -7.73 7.62
N LEU A 96 -8.40 -7.98 6.80
CA LEU A 96 -9.11 -9.26 6.73
C LEU A 96 -8.25 -10.43 6.26
N VAL A 97 -7.13 -10.17 5.59
CA VAL A 97 -6.17 -11.23 5.22
C VAL A 97 -5.07 -11.34 6.26
N ILE A 98 -4.64 -10.19 6.79
CA ILE A 98 -3.51 -10.08 7.71
C ILE A 98 -3.83 -10.54 9.14
N TYR A 99 -5.10 -10.58 9.55
CA TYR A 99 -5.52 -10.92 10.93
C TYR A 99 -4.93 -12.22 11.50
N ARG A 100 -4.58 -13.17 10.63
CA ARG A 100 -3.98 -14.45 11.01
C ARG A 100 -2.52 -14.33 11.45
N TYR A 101 -1.85 -13.24 11.10
CA TYR A 101 -0.41 -13.05 11.27
C TYR A 101 -0.07 -11.86 12.17
N LEU A 102 -0.91 -10.83 12.19
CA LEU A 102 -0.72 -9.58 12.94
C LEU A 102 -2.04 -9.15 13.58
N LEU A 103 -1.97 -8.24 14.55
CA LEU A 103 -3.19 -7.67 15.15
C LEU A 103 -3.90 -6.76 14.13
N SER A 104 -5.04 -7.22 13.61
CA SER A 104 -5.78 -6.57 12.51
C SER A 104 -6.13 -5.12 12.80
N TRP A 105 -6.51 -4.81 14.05
CA TRP A 105 -6.90 -3.45 14.41
C TRP A 105 -5.75 -2.45 14.29
N GLN A 106 -4.55 -2.86 14.70
CA GLN A 106 -3.35 -2.03 14.54
C GLN A 106 -3.00 -1.87 13.07
N TRP A 107 -3.12 -2.93 12.26
CA TRP A 107 -2.86 -2.84 10.82
C TRP A 107 -3.84 -1.92 10.09
N LEU A 108 -5.14 -2.05 10.40
CA LEU A 108 -6.19 -1.23 9.81
C LEU A 108 -5.96 0.25 10.15
N PHE A 109 -5.72 0.55 11.43
CA PHE A 109 -5.44 1.91 11.88
C PHE A 109 -4.18 2.48 11.21
N ALA A 110 -3.08 1.73 11.22
CA ALA A 110 -1.82 2.16 10.61
C ALA A 110 -1.93 2.41 9.11
N THR A 111 -2.61 1.51 8.38
CA THR A 111 -2.81 1.65 6.94
C THR A 111 -3.75 2.82 6.62
N SER A 112 -4.84 2.99 7.37
CA SER A 112 -5.77 4.10 7.17
C SER A 112 -5.10 5.45 7.41
N VAL A 113 -4.46 5.61 8.58
CA VAL A 113 -3.77 6.86 8.94
C VAL A 113 -2.59 7.12 8.01
N GLY A 114 -1.80 6.10 7.72
CA GLY A 114 -0.68 6.20 6.78
C GLY A 114 -1.12 6.62 5.39
N TRP A 115 -2.25 6.08 4.90
CA TRP A 115 -2.84 6.47 3.62
C TRP A 115 -3.29 7.93 3.63
N LEU A 116 -4.01 8.36 4.68
CA LEU A 116 -4.49 9.72 4.81
C LEU A 116 -3.35 10.74 4.85
N ILE A 117 -2.27 10.44 5.59
CA ILE A 117 -1.08 11.31 5.65
C ILE A 117 -0.39 11.32 4.29
N ALA A 118 -0.11 10.16 3.69
CA ALA A 118 0.55 10.08 2.39
C ALA A 118 -0.22 10.86 1.31
N ASN A 119 -1.55 10.64 1.23
CA ASN A 119 -2.41 11.34 0.27
C ASN A 119 -2.53 12.85 0.57
N GLY A 120 -2.61 13.23 1.85
CA GLY A 120 -2.67 14.65 2.25
C GLY A 120 -1.37 15.38 1.92
N VAL A 121 -0.22 14.77 2.23
CA VAL A 121 1.11 15.33 1.95
C VAL A 121 1.36 15.42 0.44
N SER A 122 1.06 14.38 -0.33
CA SER A 122 1.22 14.42 -1.79
C SER A 122 0.34 15.50 -2.41
N THR A 123 -0.93 15.58 -2.00
CA THR A 123 -1.88 16.59 -2.50
C THR A 123 -1.39 18.00 -2.18
N ALA A 124 -0.94 18.25 -0.95
CA ALA A 124 -0.43 19.56 -0.55
C ALA A 124 0.79 19.98 -1.38
N TRP A 125 1.75 19.07 -1.57
CA TRP A 125 2.94 19.34 -2.40
C TRP A 125 2.59 19.57 -3.87
N ILE A 126 1.74 18.71 -4.45
CA ILE A 126 1.31 18.84 -5.85
C ILE A 126 0.58 20.17 -6.06
N ASN A 127 -0.32 20.56 -5.14
CA ASN A 127 -1.02 21.83 -5.23
C ASN A 127 -0.08 23.03 -5.12
N TYR A 128 0.90 22.96 -4.21
CA TYR A 128 1.93 23.99 -4.08
C TYR A 128 2.76 24.13 -5.36
N ILE A 129 3.24 23.01 -5.92
CA ILE A 129 4.00 22.97 -7.17
C ILE A 129 3.14 23.48 -8.34
N SER A 130 1.88 23.07 -8.42
CA SER A 130 0.94 23.53 -9.46
C SER A 130 0.69 25.04 -9.37
N THR A 131 0.66 25.60 -8.16
CA THR A 131 0.49 27.05 -7.97
C THR A 131 1.71 27.80 -8.50
N ILE A 132 2.92 27.30 -8.24
CA ILE A 132 4.16 27.87 -8.80
C ILE A 132 4.18 27.71 -10.33
N ALA A 133 3.81 26.53 -10.85
CA ALA A 133 3.78 26.27 -12.29
C ALA A 133 2.83 27.21 -13.05
N SER A 134 1.70 27.60 -12.43
CA SER A 134 0.77 28.56 -13.04
C SER A 134 1.36 29.96 -13.27
N SER A 135 2.48 30.28 -12.59
CA SER A 135 3.21 31.53 -12.75
C SER A 135 4.37 31.46 -13.74
N SER A 136 4.75 30.26 -14.21
CA SER A 136 5.81 30.03 -15.20
C SER A 136 5.48 28.81 -16.08
N SER A 137 4.85 29.07 -17.24
CA SER A 137 4.36 28.02 -18.14
C SER A 137 5.45 27.24 -18.89
N GLU A 138 6.65 27.82 -19.02
CA GLU A 138 7.76 27.23 -19.80
C GLU A 138 8.32 25.94 -19.16
N ASP A 139 8.14 25.77 -17.85
CA ASP A 139 8.73 24.66 -17.07
C ASP A 139 7.71 23.56 -16.70
N THR A 140 6.59 23.46 -17.43
CA THR A 140 5.49 22.52 -17.12
C THR A 140 5.98 21.07 -16.95
N LEU A 141 6.96 20.63 -17.75
CA LEU A 141 7.55 19.29 -17.63
C LEU A 141 8.34 19.11 -16.32
N ILE A 142 9.10 20.13 -15.91
CA ILE A 142 9.88 20.11 -14.67
C ILE A 142 8.95 20.06 -13.45
N PHE A 143 7.90 20.87 -13.45
CA PHE A 143 6.91 20.86 -12.38
C PHE A 143 6.08 19.56 -12.34
N GLY A 144 5.79 18.97 -13.49
CA GLY A 144 5.19 17.64 -13.58
C GLY A 144 6.08 16.56 -12.98
N PHE A 145 7.37 16.57 -13.31
CA PHE A 145 8.36 15.65 -12.74
C PHE A 145 8.52 15.83 -11.22
N LEU A 146 8.57 17.08 -10.74
CA LEU A 146 8.67 17.37 -9.32
C LEU A 146 7.41 16.91 -8.55
N SER A 147 6.23 17.09 -9.15
CA SER A 147 4.96 16.59 -8.62
C SER A 147 4.95 15.06 -8.50
N ALA A 148 5.50 14.37 -9.51
CA ALA A 148 5.65 12.92 -9.48
C ALA A 148 6.61 12.47 -8.36
N ILE A 149 7.73 13.17 -8.15
CA ILE A 149 8.65 12.90 -7.04
C ILE A 149 7.94 13.10 -5.69
N ALA A 150 7.20 14.21 -5.52
CA ALA A 150 6.47 14.49 -4.29
C ALA A 150 5.44 13.39 -3.98
N TYR A 151 4.73 12.92 -5.00
CA TYR A 151 3.85 11.76 -4.89
C TYR A 151 4.61 10.52 -4.43
N ILE A 152 5.72 10.15 -5.06
CA ILE A 152 6.50 8.94 -4.72
C ILE A 152 7.02 9.00 -3.27
N ILE A 153 7.60 10.13 -2.86
CA ILE A 153 8.18 10.31 -1.53
C ILE A 153 7.09 10.28 -0.45
N SER A 154 5.87 10.73 -0.76
CA SER A 154 4.76 10.68 0.20
C SER A 154 4.45 9.27 0.71
N GLY A 155 4.77 8.23 -0.08
CA GLY A 155 4.62 6.83 0.33
C GLY A 155 5.39 6.46 1.60
N ILE A 156 6.45 7.20 1.95
CA ILE A 156 7.22 6.99 3.18
C ILE A 156 6.31 7.10 4.41
N TRP A 157 5.31 8.00 4.41
CA TRP A 157 4.40 8.16 5.54
C TRP A 157 3.55 6.91 5.80
N LEU A 158 3.04 6.30 4.73
CA LEU A 158 2.33 5.02 4.83
C LEU A 158 3.28 3.92 5.34
N GLY A 159 4.52 3.91 4.83
CA GLY A 159 5.55 2.96 5.23
C GLY A 159 5.89 3.05 6.71
N ILE A 160 6.08 4.27 7.23
CA ILE A 160 6.34 4.54 8.65
C ILE A 160 5.18 4.04 9.52
N CYS A 161 3.94 4.39 9.18
CA CYS A 161 2.78 3.95 9.95
C CYS A 161 2.68 2.42 10.03
N GLN A 162 2.83 1.72 8.90
CA GLN A 162 2.80 0.26 8.87
C GLN A 162 4.01 -0.37 9.56
N TRP A 163 5.20 0.22 9.41
CA TRP A 163 6.43 -0.21 10.06
C TRP A 163 6.31 -0.20 11.58
N LEU A 164 5.65 0.83 12.16
CA LEU A 164 5.42 0.90 13.61
C LEU A 164 4.65 -0.30 14.18
N VAL A 165 3.78 -0.89 13.37
CA VAL A 165 3.06 -2.13 13.70
C VAL A 165 3.96 -3.34 13.47
N LEU A 166 4.58 -3.44 12.29
CA LEU A 166 5.38 -4.60 11.89
C LEU A 166 6.61 -4.84 12.77
N ARG A 167 7.29 -3.79 13.22
CA ARG A 167 8.50 -3.90 14.07
C ARG A 167 8.29 -4.70 15.35
N ARG A 168 7.04 -4.81 15.83
CA ARG A 168 6.67 -5.62 17.01
C ARG A 168 6.69 -7.13 16.72
N TYR A 169 6.51 -7.52 15.46
CA TYR A 169 6.33 -8.91 15.04
C TYR A 169 7.47 -9.44 14.16
N THR A 170 8.27 -8.55 13.58
CA THR A 170 9.29 -8.92 12.58
C THR A 170 10.66 -8.34 12.89
N ALA A 171 11.71 -9.08 12.55
CA ALA A 171 13.10 -8.63 12.67
C ALA A 171 13.59 -7.95 11.39
N ASP A 172 14.49 -6.97 11.52
CA ASP A 172 15.17 -6.27 10.41
C ASP A 172 14.20 -5.74 9.34
N ILE A 173 13.26 -4.89 9.77
CA ILE A 173 12.12 -4.43 8.96
C ILE A 173 12.20 -2.96 8.56
N TRP A 174 13.35 -2.31 8.74
CA TRP A 174 13.48 -0.87 8.48
C TRP A 174 13.26 -0.50 7.01
N TRP A 175 13.56 -1.41 6.08
CA TRP A 175 13.32 -1.21 4.65
C TRP A 175 11.82 -1.07 4.29
N TRP A 176 10.90 -1.51 5.16
CA TRP A 176 9.45 -1.37 4.93
C TRP A 176 9.02 0.09 4.75
N ASN A 177 9.74 1.03 5.38
CA ASN A 177 9.45 2.45 5.27
C ASN A 177 9.46 2.94 3.82
N PHE A 178 10.23 2.30 2.93
CA PHE A 178 10.34 2.66 1.52
C PHE A 178 9.46 1.82 0.61
N LEU A 179 8.84 0.75 1.10
CA LEU A 179 8.07 -0.18 0.26
C LEU A 179 6.85 0.48 -0.40
N PRO A 180 6.07 1.34 0.28
CA PRO A 180 4.99 2.05 -0.39
C PRO A 180 5.49 3.08 -1.40
N SER A 181 6.65 3.72 -1.17
CA SER A 181 7.28 4.59 -2.18
C SER A 181 7.71 3.83 -3.42
N ILE A 182 8.25 2.62 -3.28
CA ILE A 182 8.53 1.74 -4.42
C ILE A 182 7.23 1.42 -5.18
N SER A 183 6.14 1.18 -4.46
CA SER A 183 4.82 0.95 -5.06
C SER A 183 4.34 2.17 -5.85
N PHE A 184 4.44 3.35 -5.25
CA PHE A 184 4.05 4.62 -5.91
C PHE A 184 4.93 4.92 -7.13
N PHE A 185 6.22 4.59 -7.08
CA PHE A 185 7.12 4.71 -8.23
C PHE A 185 6.68 3.83 -9.41
N TRP A 186 6.36 2.56 -9.16
CA TRP A 186 5.84 1.67 -10.20
C TRP A 186 4.49 2.14 -10.74
N ILE A 187 3.62 2.68 -9.89
CA ILE A 187 2.34 3.28 -10.31
C ILE A 187 2.61 4.46 -11.24
N THR A 188 3.50 5.37 -10.87
CA THR A 188 3.87 6.53 -11.69
C THR A 188 4.40 6.10 -13.06
N ILE A 189 5.29 5.10 -13.12
CA ILE A 189 5.80 4.56 -14.39
C ILE A 189 4.65 3.99 -15.24
N LEU A 190 3.75 3.20 -14.65
CA LEU A 190 2.64 2.60 -15.40
C LEU A 190 1.66 3.66 -15.91
N VAL A 191 1.32 4.65 -15.09
CA VAL A 191 0.44 5.76 -15.51
C VAL A 191 1.08 6.55 -16.64
N TRP A 192 2.39 6.81 -16.55
CA TRP A 192 3.13 7.46 -17.63
C TRP A 192 3.13 6.63 -18.92
N LEU A 193 3.33 5.31 -18.83
CA LEU A 193 3.26 4.40 -19.98
C LEU A 193 1.85 4.37 -20.62
N LEU A 194 0.80 4.32 -19.79
CA LEU A 194 -0.59 4.40 -20.26
C LEU A 194 -0.84 5.73 -21.00
N PHE A 195 -0.30 6.83 -20.47
CA PHE A 195 -0.39 8.13 -21.11
C PHE A 195 0.33 8.17 -22.47
N LEU A 196 1.50 7.55 -22.61
CA LEU A 196 2.19 7.44 -23.90
C LEU A 196 1.39 6.65 -24.94
N MET A 197 0.69 5.60 -24.50
CA MET A 197 -0.10 4.72 -25.37
C MET A 197 -1.52 5.24 -25.64
N GLN A 198 -1.92 6.38 -25.08
CA GLN A 198 -3.30 6.89 -25.17
C GLN A 198 -3.78 7.12 -26.61
N ASN A 199 -2.86 7.45 -27.51
CA ASN A 199 -3.16 7.72 -28.91
C ASN A 199 -3.50 6.46 -29.71
N LEU A 200 -3.23 5.27 -29.18
CA LEU A 200 -3.64 3.98 -29.76
C LEU A 200 -5.11 3.65 -29.46
N ILE A 201 -5.72 4.35 -28.51
CA ILE A 201 -7.10 4.10 -28.07
C ILE A 201 -8.03 5.05 -28.83
N PRO A 202 -9.16 4.53 -29.39
CA PRO A 202 -10.18 5.38 -30.01
C PRO A 202 -10.66 6.46 -29.03
N GLU A 203 -10.80 7.69 -29.53
CA GLU A 203 -11.10 8.87 -28.72
C GLU A 203 -12.33 8.68 -27.82
N THR A 204 -13.40 8.08 -28.36
CA THR A 204 -14.65 7.77 -27.65
C THR A 204 -14.45 6.95 -26.38
N TYR A 205 -13.45 6.06 -26.35
CA TYR A 205 -13.21 5.15 -25.24
C TYR A 205 -11.95 5.47 -24.44
N ARG A 206 -11.19 6.50 -24.84
CA ARG A 206 -9.89 6.83 -24.24
C ARG A 206 -9.98 7.10 -22.74
N THR A 207 -10.83 8.04 -22.35
CA THR A 207 -10.99 8.45 -20.94
C THR A 207 -11.40 7.30 -20.01
N PRO A 208 -12.48 6.52 -20.29
CA PRO A 208 -12.86 5.43 -19.41
C PRO A 208 -11.81 4.32 -19.39
N ILE A 209 -11.22 3.95 -20.54
CA ILE A 209 -10.20 2.89 -20.57
C ILE A 209 -8.97 3.30 -19.77
N LEU A 210 -8.43 4.52 -19.96
CA LEU A 210 -7.27 5.00 -19.22
C LEU A 210 -7.55 5.09 -17.72
N TYR A 211 -8.73 5.58 -17.34
CA TYR A 211 -9.11 5.66 -15.93
C TYR A 211 -9.21 4.27 -15.28
N TRP A 212 -10.01 3.35 -15.85
CA TRP A 212 -10.20 2.02 -15.27
C TRP A 212 -8.93 1.18 -15.28
N SER A 213 -8.12 1.26 -16.35
CA SER A 213 -6.83 0.58 -16.42
C SER A 213 -5.85 1.15 -15.39
N GLY A 214 -5.77 2.49 -15.27
CA GLY A 214 -4.93 3.16 -14.28
C GLY A 214 -5.31 2.76 -12.84
N GLN A 215 -6.60 2.77 -12.51
CA GLN A 215 -7.10 2.36 -11.19
C GLN A 215 -6.84 0.87 -10.92
N GLY A 216 -7.13 0.00 -11.89
CA GLY A 216 -6.90 -1.44 -11.77
C GLY A 216 -5.43 -1.80 -11.57
N LEU A 217 -4.54 -1.23 -12.37
CA LEU A 217 -3.09 -1.43 -12.24
C LEU A 217 -2.55 -0.87 -10.92
N THR A 218 -3.07 0.28 -10.49
CA THR A 218 -2.73 0.87 -9.18
C THR A 218 -3.07 -0.08 -8.05
N ALA A 219 -4.30 -0.60 -8.04
CA ALA A 219 -4.77 -1.54 -7.03
C ALA A 219 -3.91 -2.82 -7.01
N VAL A 220 -3.56 -3.35 -8.19
CA VAL A 220 -2.70 -4.53 -8.31
C VAL A 220 -1.31 -4.26 -7.74
N ILE A 221 -0.69 -3.12 -8.04
CA ILE A 221 0.63 -2.77 -7.48
C ILE A 221 0.57 -2.66 -5.96
N LEU A 222 -0.43 -1.94 -5.43
CA LEU A 222 -0.61 -1.74 -3.99
C LEU A 222 -0.95 -3.05 -3.25
N GLY A 223 -1.43 -4.07 -3.96
CA GLY A 223 -1.61 -5.41 -3.41
C GLY A 223 -0.34 -6.25 -3.51
N ALA A 224 0.21 -6.37 -4.73
CA ALA A 224 1.27 -7.32 -5.04
C ALA A 224 2.59 -6.97 -4.36
N ILE A 225 3.02 -5.69 -4.40
CA ILE A 225 4.31 -5.30 -3.82
C ILE A 225 4.31 -5.45 -2.30
N PRO A 226 3.31 -4.93 -1.55
CA PRO A 226 3.22 -5.20 -0.12
C PRO A 226 3.04 -6.68 0.22
N ALA A 227 2.32 -7.47 -0.58
CA ALA A 227 2.20 -8.91 -0.37
C ALA A 227 3.54 -9.64 -0.47
N ILE A 228 4.35 -9.31 -1.48
CA ILE A 228 5.71 -9.84 -1.62
C ILE A 228 6.53 -9.45 -0.39
N GLY A 229 6.44 -8.18 0.02
CA GLY A 229 7.13 -7.69 1.19
C GLY A 229 6.75 -8.45 2.47
N LEU A 230 5.45 -8.64 2.73
CA LEU A 230 4.96 -9.38 3.90
C LEU A 230 5.45 -10.84 3.90
N CYS A 231 5.55 -11.45 2.71
CA CYS A 231 6.04 -12.81 2.56
C CYS A 231 7.55 -12.96 2.83
N THR A 232 8.35 -11.90 2.66
CA THR A 232 9.80 -11.93 2.93
C THR A 232 10.14 -11.67 4.40
N LEU A 233 9.19 -11.17 5.19
CA LEU A 233 9.43 -10.78 6.59
C LEU A 233 9.81 -11.96 7.46
N LYS A 234 10.89 -11.77 8.23
CA LYS A 234 11.33 -12.71 9.25
C LYS A 234 10.60 -12.41 10.54
N ARG A 235 10.09 -13.45 11.19
CA ARG A 235 9.42 -13.30 12.49
C ARG A 235 10.43 -12.94 13.56
N ASN A 236 10.07 -12.05 14.46
CA ASN A 236 10.92 -11.69 15.59
C ASN A 236 10.93 -12.87 16.58
N LEU A 237 12.04 -13.59 16.61
CA LEU A 237 12.30 -14.69 17.55
C LEU A 237 12.82 -14.10 18.85
N HIS A 238 12.04 -13.25 19.52
CA HIS A 238 12.30 -13.07 20.95
C HIS A 238 11.97 -14.41 21.61
N SER A 239 13.04 -15.14 21.92
CA SER A 239 13.05 -16.34 22.72
C SER A 239 12.05 -16.17 23.86
N LYS A 240 11.02 -17.01 23.93
CA LYS A 240 10.41 -17.33 25.22
C LYS A 240 11.47 -18.11 26.01
N THR A 241 12.48 -17.42 26.53
CA THR A 241 13.12 -17.80 27.79
C THR A 241 12.16 -17.37 28.89
N GLY A 242 11.08 -18.14 29.02
CA GLY A 242 10.09 -18.03 30.08
C GLY A 242 10.15 -19.28 30.93
N VAL A 243 11.11 -19.27 31.86
CA VAL A 243 11.12 -19.91 33.19
C VAL A 243 10.16 -21.09 33.35
N SER A 244 10.71 -22.31 33.29
CA SER A 244 10.17 -23.43 34.05
C SER A 244 10.45 -23.17 35.53
N SER A 245 9.41 -22.83 36.29
CA SER A 245 9.36 -22.96 37.75
C SER A 245 8.34 -24.01 38.10
#